data_AF-A0A0F9KYE6-F1
#
_entry.id   AF-A0A0F9KYE6-F1
#
_cell.length_a   1.000
_cell.length_b   1.000
_cell.length_c   1.000
_cell.angle_alpha   90.00
_cell.angle_beta   90.00
_cell.angle_gamma   90.00
#
_symmetry.space_group_name_H-M   'P 1'
#
loop_
_entity.id
_entity.type
_entity.pdbx_description
1 polymer ?
#
loop_
_entity_poly.entity_id
_entity_poly.type
_entity_poly.pdbx_seq_one_letter_code
_entity_poly.pdbx_strand_id
1 'polypeptide(L)'
;MLGGDQVYPEKDMIKRLFEWVKYSNLDEWMDHKKVVNCLVPIRGHRPGQGTRPFQPIGMTIDTETQEQVPVTRDMGPIVKVEVIGTGVMLFEADILRSMPKPWFGDQFVPGTNDVRKMQDVAFVEKLNNNGCQVWCDTQIIVKHLGVLEIDDSFQGRFM
;
A
#
# COMPACT_ATOMS: atom_id res chain seq x y z
N MET A 1 -13.80 21.14 15.03
CA MET A 1 -13.73 20.68 13.63
C MET A 1 -12.67 19.58 13.61
N LEU A 2 -13.09 18.31 13.57
CA LEU A 2 -12.17 17.17 13.56
C LEU A 2 -11.51 17.09 12.18
N GLY A 3 -10.19 16.90 12.12
CA GLY A 3 -9.44 16.75 10.87
C GLY A 3 -10.03 15.61 10.03
N GLY A 4 -10.31 15.90 8.77
CA GLY A 4 -11.27 15.18 7.93
C GLY A 4 -10.76 13.93 7.22
N ASP A 5 -9.80 13.19 7.78
CA ASP A 5 -9.13 12.16 6.99
C ASP A 5 -9.61 10.72 7.23
N GLN A 6 -10.52 10.47 8.18
CA GLN A 6 -10.73 9.11 8.68
C GLN A 6 -12.15 8.88 9.25
N VAL A 7 -13.13 8.54 8.40
CA VAL A 7 -14.42 8.00 8.85
C VAL A 7 -14.38 6.48 8.74
N TYR A 8 -14.10 5.81 9.84
CA TYR A 8 -14.02 4.35 9.91
C TYR A 8 -15.38 3.72 10.26
N PRO A 9 -15.91 2.79 9.45
CA PRO A 9 -17.00 1.91 9.89
C PRO A 9 -16.51 0.84 10.88
N GLU A 10 -15.22 0.50 10.88
CA GLU A 10 -14.61 -0.40 11.85
C GLU A 10 -14.16 0.38 13.10
N LYS A 11 -14.66 -0.01 14.27
CA LYS A 11 -14.45 0.72 15.53
C LYS A 11 -12.98 0.81 16.00
N ASP A 12 -12.03 0.08 15.40
CA ASP A 12 -10.63 0.12 15.84
C ASP A 12 -9.62 -0.43 14.79
N MET A 13 -9.49 0.26 13.66
CA MET A 13 -8.50 -0.06 12.62
C MET A 13 -7.07 -0.11 13.18
N ILE A 14 -6.74 0.82 14.07
CA ILE A 14 -5.41 0.91 14.70
C ILE A 14 -5.14 -0.35 15.52
N LYS A 15 -6.09 -0.80 16.34
CA LYS A 15 -5.94 -2.06 17.09
C LYS A 15 -5.74 -3.25 16.17
N ARG A 16 -6.46 -3.32 15.05
CA ARG A 16 -6.32 -4.43 14.08
C ARG A 16 -4.94 -4.46 13.42
N LEU A 17 -4.44 -3.30 12.97
CA LEU A 17 -3.06 -3.17 12.49
C LEU A 17 -2.06 -3.54 13.60
N PHE A 18 -2.34 -3.14 14.84
CA PHE A 18 -1.49 -3.44 15.98
C PHE A 18 -1.51 -4.93 16.37
N GLU A 19 -2.61 -5.65 16.17
CA GLU A 19 -2.64 -7.12 16.36
C GLU A 19 -1.65 -7.82 15.43
N TRP A 20 -1.52 -7.40 14.17
CA TRP A 20 -0.51 -7.94 13.25
C TRP A 20 0.93 -7.67 13.68
N VAL A 21 1.15 -6.60 14.45
CA VAL A 21 2.46 -6.27 15.02
C VAL A 21 2.68 -6.99 16.37
N LYS A 22 1.61 -7.33 17.11
CA LYS A 22 1.65 -8.01 18.41
C LYS A 22 1.90 -9.51 18.35
N TYR A 23 1.43 -10.20 17.30
CA TYR A 23 1.59 -11.64 17.18
C TYR A 23 3.05 -11.99 16.86
N SER A 24 3.73 -12.59 17.82
CA SER A 24 5.02 -13.24 17.60
C SER A 24 5.01 -14.66 18.17
N ASN A 25 4.99 -15.64 17.27
CA ASN A 25 6.09 -16.61 17.24
C ASN A 25 7.35 -15.82 16.84
N LEU A 26 8.40 -15.93 17.64
CA LEU A 26 9.54 -15.02 17.71
C LEU A 26 10.54 -15.16 16.55
N ASP A 27 10.62 -16.32 15.88
CA ASP A 27 11.59 -16.54 14.78
C ASP A 27 11.02 -16.17 13.39
N GLU A 28 9.71 -16.33 13.17
CA GLU A 28 9.00 -15.98 11.92
C GLU A 28 8.72 -14.47 11.75
N TRP A 29 8.85 -13.73 12.84
CA TRP A 29 8.68 -12.28 12.88
C TRP A 29 10.01 -11.53 12.63
N MET A 30 11.16 -12.13 12.96
CA MET A 30 12.48 -11.47 12.99
C MET A 30 13.28 -11.45 11.66
N ASP A 31 12.90 -12.19 10.61
CA ASP A 31 13.69 -12.23 9.36
C ASP A 31 13.41 -11.07 8.39
N HIS A 32 12.35 -10.27 8.61
CA HIS A 32 12.02 -9.10 7.78
C HIS A 32 11.44 -7.95 8.59
N LYS A 33 11.84 -6.72 8.29
CA LYS A 33 11.22 -5.50 8.82
C LYS A 33 9.84 -5.34 8.17
N LYS A 34 8.76 -5.73 8.86
CA LYS A 34 7.41 -5.76 8.28
C LYS A 34 6.71 -4.40 8.40
N VAL A 35 5.99 -4.05 7.34
CA VAL A 35 5.17 -2.87 7.20
C VAL A 35 3.75 -3.35 6.92
N VAL A 36 2.79 -3.07 7.81
CA VAL A 36 1.40 -3.50 7.64
C VAL A 36 0.58 -2.33 7.09
N ASN A 37 -0.14 -2.59 6.02
CA ASN A 37 -0.96 -1.66 5.28
C ASN A 37 -2.38 -2.22 5.18
N CYS A 38 -3.31 -1.40 4.73
CA CYS A 38 -4.67 -1.78 4.37
C CYS A 38 -4.83 -1.69 2.84
N LEU A 39 -5.97 -2.11 2.30
CA LEU A 39 -6.33 -1.82 0.91
C LEU A 39 -6.57 -0.31 0.73
N VAL A 40 -5.49 0.45 0.62
CA VAL A 40 -5.51 1.92 0.48
C VAL A 40 -5.37 2.29 -0.99
N PRO A 41 -6.32 3.05 -1.55
CA PRO A 41 -6.24 3.44 -2.95
C PRO A 41 -4.93 4.16 -3.27
N ILE A 42 -4.26 3.75 -4.34
CA ILE A 42 -3.05 4.42 -4.82
C ILE A 42 -3.44 5.69 -5.56
N ARG A 43 -2.78 6.80 -5.24
CA ARG A 43 -2.81 8.01 -6.08
C ARG A 43 -1.61 7.93 -7.04
N GLY A 44 -1.79 7.29 -8.19
CA GLY A 44 -0.66 6.84 -9.02
C GLY A 44 -0.96 6.71 -10.50
N HIS A 45 0.09 6.89 -11.32
CA HIS A 45 0.19 6.39 -12.69
C HIS A 45 1.43 5.49 -12.77
N ARG A 46 1.32 4.35 -13.45
CA ARG A 46 2.42 3.41 -13.73
C ARG A 46 2.57 3.25 -15.24
N PRO A 47 3.76 3.51 -15.81
CA PRO A 47 4.03 3.26 -17.21
C PRO A 47 3.78 1.79 -17.59
N GLY A 48 3.06 1.54 -18.70
CA GLY A 48 2.79 0.21 -19.23
C GLY A 48 1.44 -0.42 -18.81
N GLN A 49 0.73 0.15 -17.84
CA GLN A 49 -0.67 -0.21 -17.59
C GLN A 49 -1.59 0.64 -18.47
N GLY A 50 -2.47 -0.03 -19.24
CA GLY A 50 -3.56 0.65 -19.95
C GLY A 50 -4.39 1.43 -18.95
N THR A 51 -4.40 2.75 -19.07
CA THR A 51 -5.06 3.68 -18.16
C THR A 51 -6.56 3.41 -18.14
N ARG A 52 -7.02 2.57 -17.21
CA ARG A 52 -8.36 2.71 -16.63
C ARG A 52 -8.31 3.95 -15.73
N PRO A 53 -9.42 4.70 -15.57
CA PRO A 53 -9.37 6.06 -15.02
C PRO A 53 -8.77 6.17 -13.61
N PHE A 54 -8.60 5.04 -12.92
CA PHE A 54 -7.95 4.91 -11.61
C PHE A 54 -7.13 3.61 -11.59
N GLN A 55 -6.09 3.52 -10.78
CA GLN A 55 -5.25 2.31 -10.68
C GLN A 55 -5.83 1.29 -9.67
N PRO A 56 -5.45 0.00 -9.77
CA PRO A 56 -5.67 -0.96 -8.69
C PRO A 56 -5.13 -0.42 -7.35
N ILE A 57 -5.81 -0.77 -6.27
CA ILE A 57 -5.51 -0.32 -4.91
C ILE A 57 -4.17 -0.86 -4.38
N GLY A 58 -3.77 -2.03 -4.86
CA GLY A 58 -2.47 -2.60 -4.64
C GLY A 58 -2.17 -3.68 -5.66
N MET A 59 -0.89 -4.05 -5.78
CA MET A 59 -0.41 -5.10 -6.67
C MET A 59 0.44 -6.09 -5.87
N THR A 60 0.24 -7.37 -6.13
CA THR A 60 1.12 -8.46 -5.67
C THR A 60 1.75 -9.17 -6.87
N ILE A 61 2.68 -10.09 -6.63
CA ILE A 61 3.27 -10.93 -7.67
C ILE A 61 2.56 -12.28 -7.63
N ASP A 62 1.99 -12.68 -8.76
CA ASP A 62 1.50 -14.04 -8.97
C ASP A 62 2.69 -15.01 -8.96
N THR A 63 2.65 -16.02 -8.09
CA THR A 63 3.77 -16.93 -7.90
C THR A 63 4.03 -17.85 -9.09
N GLU A 64 3.02 -18.12 -9.92
CA GLU A 64 3.11 -19.01 -11.07
C GLU A 64 3.60 -18.26 -12.30
N THR A 65 3.01 -17.10 -12.59
CA THR A 65 3.32 -16.32 -13.79
C THR A 65 4.45 -15.33 -13.59
N GLN A 66 4.78 -15.01 -12.33
CA GLN A 66 5.70 -13.92 -11.94
C GLN A 66 5.23 -12.54 -12.41
N GLU A 67 3.97 -12.42 -12.83
CA GLU A 67 3.37 -11.16 -13.25
C GLU A 67 2.74 -10.42 -12.06
N GLN A 68 2.58 -9.11 -12.21
CA GLN A 68 1.90 -8.32 -11.18
C GLN A 68 0.39 -8.36 -11.38
N VAL A 69 -0.33 -8.78 -10.35
CA VAL A 69 -1.79 -8.88 -10.35
C VAL A 69 -2.42 -7.97 -9.28
N PRO A 70 -3.61 -7.40 -9.52
CA PRO A 70 -4.32 -6.60 -8.53
C PRO A 70 -4.62 -7.41 -7.27
N VAL A 71 -4.38 -6.81 -6.09
CA VAL A 71 -4.80 -7.41 -4.83
C VAL A 71 -6.31 -7.31 -4.70
N THR A 72 -6.98 -8.42 -4.40
CA THR A 72 -8.42 -8.47 -4.12
C THR A 72 -8.68 -9.05 -2.73
N ARG A 73 -9.91 -8.89 -2.23
CA ARG A 73 -10.32 -9.41 -0.92
C ARG A 73 -10.41 -10.94 -0.87
N ASP A 74 -10.50 -11.58 -2.03
CA ASP A 74 -10.59 -13.04 -2.14
C ASP A 74 -9.23 -13.74 -1.98
N MET A 75 -8.12 -12.99 -1.98
CA MET A 75 -6.75 -13.52 -1.85
C MET A 75 -6.36 -13.93 -0.42
N GLY A 76 -7.25 -13.73 0.56
CA GLY A 76 -7.01 -14.06 1.97
C GLY A 76 -6.72 -12.84 2.85
N PRO A 77 -6.64 -13.02 4.18
CA PRO A 77 -6.68 -11.92 5.14
C PRO A 77 -5.42 -11.04 5.15
N ILE A 78 -4.28 -11.59 4.73
CA ILE A 78 -3.01 -10.85 4.64
C ILE A 78 -2.27 -11.24 3.35
N VAL A 79 -1.86 -10.24 2.58
CA VAL A 79 -1.22 -10.43 1.26
C VAL A 79 0.05 -9.61 1.18
N LYS A 80 1.16 -10.18 0.72
CA LYS A 80 2.38 -9.41 0.44
C LYS A 80 2.13 -8.52 -0.78
N VAL A 81 2.50 -7.26 -0.71
CA VAL A 81 2.29 -6.29 -1.78
C VAL A 81 3.59 -5.66 -2.25
N GLU A 82 3.71 -5.51 -3.56
CA GLU A 82 4.85 -4.85 -4.20
C GLU A 82 4.57 -3.37 -4.46
N VAL A 83 3.29 -3.01 -4.60
CA VAL A 83 2.83 -1.64 -4.78
C VAL A 83 1.53 -1.47 -4.04
N ILE A 84 1.39 -0.42 -3.23
CA ILE A 84 0.17 -0.10 -2.50
C ILE A 84 0.18 1.37 -2.08
N GLY A 85 -1.00 1.96 -1.89
CA GLY A 85 -1.13 3.34 -1.41
C GLY A 85 -0.64 3.46 0.03
N THR A 86 -0.10 4.61 0.43
CA THR A 86 0.53 4.77 1.76
C THR A 86 -0.32 5.56 2.75
N GLY A 87 -1.60 5.82 2.42
CA GLY A 87 -2.51 6.63 3.24
C GLY A 87 -2.85 6.01 4.61
N VAL A 88 -2.71 4.69 4.78
CA VAL A 88 -2.83 4.00 6.07
C VAL A 88 -1.76 2.93 6.16
N MET A 89 -0.69 3.18 6.90
CA MET A 89 0.41 2.25 7.00
C MET A 89 1.00 2.28 8.41
N LEU A 90 1.22 1.11 9.00
CA LEU A 90 1.84 0.92 10.31
C LEU A 90 3.19 0.21 10.14
N PHE A 91 4.23 0.80 10.70
CA PHE A 91 5.58 0.24 10.70
C PHE A 91 6.39 0.83 11.86
N GLU A 92 7.49 0.19 12.21
CA GLU A 92 8.42 0.67 13.23
C GLU A 92 9.10 1.97 12.79
N ALA A 93 9.17 2.96 13.68
CA ALA A 93 9.80 4.25 13.36
C ALA A 93 11.29 4.11 12.94
N ASP A 94 11.99 3.08 13.41
CA ASP A 94 13.38 2.81 13.05
C ASP A 94 13.58 2.42 11.58
N ILE A 95 12.53 1.90 10.92
CA ILE A 95 12.54 1.66 9.47
C ILE A 95 12.80 2.97 8.74
N LEU A 96 12.04 4.04 9.04
CA LEU A 96 12.24 5.35 8.41
C LEU A 96 13.60 5.96 8.75
N ARG A 97 14.07 5.79 9.99
CA ARG A 97 15.37 6.31 10.43
C ARG A 97 16.53 5.63 9.69
N SER A 98 16.36 4.37 9.29
CA SER A 98 17.36 3.63 8.51
C SER A 98 17.39 3.98 7.01
N MET A 99 16.36 4.65 6.49
CA MET A 99 16.27 5.00 5.06
C MET A 99 16.76 6.44 4.77
N PRO A 100 17.37 6.67 3.59
CA PRO A 100 17.74 8.01 3.18
C PRO A 100 16.51 8.89 2.95
N LYS A 101 16.62 10.16 3.37
CA LYS A 101 15.63 11.20 3.06
C LYS A 101 15.85 11.75 1.63
N PRO A 102 14.80 12.29 0.97
CA PRO A 102 13.41 12.31 1.41
C PRO A 102 12.79 10.91 1.35
N TRP A 103 11.93 10.57 2.31
CA TRP A 103 11.28 9.25 2.35
C TRP A 103 10.30 9.10 1.18
N PHE A 104 9.38 10.05 1.07
CA PHE A 104 8.43 10.17 -0.04
C PHE A 104 8.97 11.14 -1.10
N GLY A 105 8.78 10.81 -2.36
CA GLY A 105 9.14 11.69 -3.48
C GLY A 105 8.91 11.04 -4.82
N ASP A 106 8.40 11.82 -5.77
CA ASP A 106 8.21 11.37 -7.14
C ASP A 106 9.57 11.13 -7.81
N GLN A 107 9.65 10.08 -8.61
CA GLN A 107 10.81 9.81 -9.46
C GLN A 107 10.46 10.22 -10.88
N PHE A 108 11.31 11.03 -11.50
CA PHE A 108 11.12 11.51 -12.87
C PHE A 108 12.00 10.74 -13.86
N VAL A 109 11.62 10.73 -15.13
CA VAL A 109 12.45 10.19 -16.21
C VAL A 109 13.66 11.14 -16.41
N PRO A 110 14.90 10.62 -16.45
CA PRO A 110 16.09 11.47 -16.63
C PRO A 110 15.99 12.32 -17.90
N GLY A 111 16.17 13.63 -17.76
CA GLY A 111 16.12 14.58 -18.88
C GLY A 111 14.71 15.00 -19.32
N THR A 112 13.65 14.56 -18.63
CA THR A 112 12.27 15.03 -18.88
C THR A 112 11.58 15.44 -17.58
N ASN A 113 10.38 16.04 -17.71
CA ASN A 113 9.50 16.34 -16.58
C ASN A 113 8.45 15.23 -16.34
N ASP A 114 8.59 14.09 -17.02
CA ASP A 114 7.62 13.00 -16.93
C ASP A 114 7.84 12.20 -15.65
N VAL A 115 6.76 11.91 -14.94
CA VAL A 115 6.81 11.10 -13.72
C VAL A 115 6.99 9.63 -14.11
N ARG A 116 8.10 9.04 -13.67
CA ARG A 116 8.39 7.60 -13.78
C ARG A 116 7.66 6.79 -12.71
N LYS A 117 7.69 7.27 -11.46
CA LYS A 117 6.98 6.67 -10.31
C LYS A 117 6.46 7.75 -9.39
N MET A 118 5.21 7.63 -8.99
CA MET A 118 4.60 8.53 -8.00
C MET A 118 5.00 8.14 -6.57
N GLN A 119 4.83 9.08 -5.64
CA GLN A 119 5.32 9.03 -4.25
C GLN A 119 5.07 7.69 -3.53
N ASP A 120 3.86 7.15 -3.59
CA ASP A 120 3.48 5.89 -2.91
C ASP A 120 4.30 4.71 -3.44
N VAL A 121 4.37 4.58 -4.77
CA VAL A 121 5.11 3.52 -5.46
C VAL A 121 6.61 3.63 -5.16
N ALA A 122 7.14 4.84 -5.21
CA ALA A 122 8.55 5.09 -4.92
C ALA A 122 8.90 4.81 -3.45
N PHE A 123 7.98 5.06 -2.52
CA PHE A 123 8.17 4.76 -1.10
C PHE A 123 8.15 3.26 -0.80
N VAL A 124 7.16 2.53 -1.34
CA VAL A 124 7.10 1.06 -1.18
C VAL A 124 8.33 0.39 -1.79
N GLU A 125 8.81 0.86 -2.94
CA GLU A 125 10.07 0.37 -3.52
C GLU A 125 11.27 0.64 -2.60
N LYS A 126 11.37 1.83 -1.99
CA LYS A 126 12.45 2.13 -1.03
C LYS A 126 12.39 1.20 0.20
N LEU A 127 11.19 0.92 0.71
CA LEU A 127 11.00 -0.03 1.80
C LEU A 127 11.52 -1.42 1.40
N ASN A 128 11.09 -1.93 0.23
CA ASN A 128 11.52 -3.24 -0.26
C ASN A 128 13.05 -3.30 -0.48
N ASN A 129 13.65 -2.26 -1.05
CA ASN A 129 15.10 -2.16 -1.24
C ASN A 129 15.88 -2.04 0.08
N ASN A 130 15.23 -1.57 1.15
CA ASN A 130 15.78 -1.53 2.51
C ASN A 130 15.55 -2.83 3.29
N GLY A 131 15.19 -3.93 2.61
CA GLY A 131 14.94 -5.24 3.20
C GLY A 131 13.64 -5.33 4.00
N CYS A 132 12.75 -4.34 3.86
CA CYS A 132 11.42 -4.39 4.47
C CYS A 132 10.46 -5.15 3.56
N GLN A 133 9.34 -5.60 4.12
CA GLN A 133 8.26 -6.22 3.34
C GLN A 133 6.95 -5.56 3.70
N VAL A 134 6.20 -5.13 2.67
CA VAL A 134 4.88 -4.55 2.84
C VAL A 134 3.82 -5.64 2.73
N TRP A 135 2.94 -5.70 3.72
CA TRP A 135 1.84 -6.65 3.84
C TRP A 135 0.53 -5.88 3.95
N CYS A 136 -0.50 -6.33 3.24
CA CYS A 136 -1.82 -5.72 3.20
C CYS A 136 -2.83 -6.60 3.93
N ASP A 137 -3.45 -6.09 4.99
CA ASP A 137 -4.69 -6.67 5.54
C ASP A 137 -5.86 -6.31 4.60
N THR A 138 -6.38 -7.31 3.90
CA THR A 138 -7.45 -7.14 2.90
C THR A 138 -8.85 -7.02 3.52
N GLN A 139 -8.96 -7.27 4.83
CA GLN A 139 -10.21 -7.23 5.55
C GLN A 139 -10.51 -5.83 6.08
N ILE A 140 -9.48 -4.98 6.25
CA ILE A 140 -9.64 -3.59 6.63
C ILE A 140 -10.08 -2.77 5.41
N ILE A 141 -11.28 -2.20 5.50
CA ILE A 141 -11.84 -1.34 4.46
C ILE A 141 -11.46 0.12 4.75
N VAL A 142 -10.65 0.71 3.87
CA VAL A 142 -10.29 2.13 3.89
C VAL A 142 -10.86 2.80 2.64
N LYS A 143 -11.33 4.04 2.81
CA LYS A 143 -11.96 4.82 1.73
C LYS A 143 -11.36 6.23 1.70
N HIS A 144 -11.18 6.80 0.52
CA HIS A 144 -10.98 8.24 0.41
C HIS A 144 -12.32 8.97 0.50
N LEU A 145 -12.41 9.94 1.41
CA LEU A 145 -13.51 10.90 1.43
C LEU A 145 -13.32 11.89 0.27
N GLY A 146 -14.31 11.95 -0.62
CA GLY A 146 -14.33 12.82 -1.79
C GLY A 146 -15.75 12.94 -2.37
N VAL A 147 -15.91 13.69 -3.46
CA VAL A 147 -17.20 13.76 -4.19
C VAL A 147 -17.58 12.38 -4.75
N LEU A 148 -16.57 11.57 -5.04
CA LEU A 148 -16.68 10.17 -5.40
C LEU A 148 -15.91 9.37 -4.34
N GLU A 149 -16.57 8.36 -3.77
CA GLU A 149 -15.96 7.43 -2.84
C GLU A 149 -15.01 6.49 -3.58
N ILE A 150 -13.72 6.50 -3.23
CA ILE A 150 -12.70 5.63 -3.84
C ILE A 150 -12.34 4.54 -2.83
N ASP A 151 -12.66 3.29 -3.17
CA ASP A 151 -12.41 2.07 -2.40
C ASP A 151 -11.99 0.91 -3.31
N ASP A 152 -11.82 -0.29 -2.75
CA ASP A 152 -11.36 -1.50 -3.46
C ASP A 152 -12.33 -1.98 -4.55
N SER A 153 -13.62 -1.64 -4.43
CA SER A 153 -14.62 -1.94 -5.46
C SER A 153 -14.60 -0.96 -6.63
N PHE A 154 -13.92 0.19 -6.50
CA PHE A 154 -14.02 1.31 -7.43
C PHE A 154 -13.75 0.92 -8.89
N GLN A 155 -12.78 0.03 -9.12
CA GLN A 155 -12.43 -0.48 -10.44
C GLN A 155 -13.58 -1.23 -11.13
N GLY A 156 -14.41 -1.93 -10.35
CA GLY A 156 -15.54 -2.70 -10.88
C GLY A 156 -16.77 -1.87 -11.19
N ARG A 157 -16.81 -0.59 -10.79
CA ARG A 157 -17.99 0.29 -10.96
C ARG A 157 -18.13 0.86 -12.37
N PHE A 158 -17.12 0.72 -13.21
CA PHE A 158 -17.06 1.24 -14.58
C PHE A 158 -16.88 0.14 -15.63
N MET A 159 -17.21 -1.10 -15.27
CA MET A 159 -17.25 -2.25 -16.18
C MET A 159 -18.65 -2.45 -16.75
#